data_AF-A0A2E4QY36-F1
#
_entry.id   AF-A0A2E4QY36-F1
#
_cell.length_a   1.000
_cell.length_b   1.000
_cell.length_c   1.000
_cell.angle_alpha   90.00
_cell.angle_beta   90.00
_cell.angle_gamma   90.00
#
_symmetry.space_group_name_H-M   'P 1'
#
loop_
_entity.id
_entity.type
_entity.pdbx_description
1 polymer ?
#
loop_
_entity_poly.entity_id
_entity_poly.type
_entity_poly.pdbx_seq_one_letter_code
_entity_poly.pdbx_strand_id
1 'polypeptide(L)' 'MPHNRFDTPHATIWKKTRPTFDHIIPIAKGGGDERSNLQLAHASCNRLKGDRLPDRHSIAT' A
#
# COMPACT_ATOMS: atom_id res chain seq x y z
N MET A 1 11.09 -25.83 13.46
CA MET A 1 10.12 -25.40 12.43
C MET A 1 9.53 -24.07 12.89
N PRO A 2 9.37 -23.07 12.01
CA PRO A 2 8.78 -21.79 12.40
C PRO A 2 7.32 -22.01 12.81
N HIS A 3 6.95 -21.54 14.00
CA HIS A 3 5.59 -21.70 14.55
C HIS A 3 4.59 -20.79 13.84
N ASN A 4 5.07 -19.70 13.26
CA ASN A 4 4.28 -18.74 12.52
C ASN A 4 5.06 -18.24 11.29
N ARG A 5 4.33 -17.80 10.25
CA ARG A 5 4.91 -17.28 8.99
C ARG A 5 5.84 -16.07 9.17
N PHE A 6 5.77 -15.37 10.30
CA PHE A 6 6.65 -14.27 10.67
C PHE A 6 7.97 -14.73 11.34
N ASP A 7 8.14 -16.02 11.62
CA ASP A 7 9.36 -16.57 12.26
C ASP A 7 10.39 -17.10 11.25
N THR A 8 10.02 -17.17 9.98
CA THR A 8 10.94 -17.56 8.88
C THR A 8 11.90 -16.43 8.51
N PRO A 9 13.12 -16.71 8.02
CA PRO A 9 14.07 -15.69 7.56
C PRO A 9 13.50 -14.72 6.51
N HIS A 10 12.53 -15.17 5.71
CA HIS A 10 11.80 -14.35 4.75
C HIS A 10 10.66 -13.51 5.36
N ALA A 11 10.44 -13.54 6.67
CA ALA A 11 9.43 -12.74 7.35
C ALA A 11 9.60 -11.24 7.12
N THR A 12 10.84 -10.77 6.96
CA THR A 12 11.17 -9.39 6.58
C THR A 12 10.72 -9.04 5.16
N ILE A 13 10.74 -9.99 4.22
CA ILE A 13 10.18 -9.81 2.88
C ILE A 13 8.66 -9.64 3.00
N TRP A 14 8.00 -10.53 3.76
CA TRP A 14 6.55 -10.50 3.95
C TRP A 14 6.08 -9.23 4.67
N LYS A 15 6.90 -8.66 5.55
CA LYS A 15 6.63 -7.37 6.19
C LYS A 15 6.62 -6.21 5.18
N LYS A 16 7.52 -6.22 4.19
CA LYS A 16 7.62 -5.19 3.14
C LYS A 16 6.54 -5.36 2.07
N THR A 17 6.27 -6.60 1.67
CA THR A 17 5.31 -6.93 0.60
C THR A 17 3.91 -7.25 1.11
N ARG A 18 3.62 -7.06 2.41
CA ARG A 18 2.26 -7.27 2.93
C ARG A 18 1.26 -6.38 2.18
N PRO A 19 0.06 -6.89 1.85
CA PRO A 19 -0.99 -6.07 1.27
C PRO A 19 -1.48 -5.05 2.29
N THR A 20 -1.74 -3.84 1.81
CA THR A 20 -2.27 -2.69 2.56
C THR A 20 -3.27 -1.95 1.70
N PHE A 21 -4.17 -1.21 2.34
CA PHE A 21 -5.01 -0.23 1.65
C PHE A 21 -4.20 1.05 1.46
N ASP A 22 -4.07 1.49 0.21
CA ASP A 22 -3.48 2.77 -0.16
C ASP A 22 -4.58 3.71 -0.64
N HIS A 23 -4.53 4.95 -0.18
CA HIS A 23 -5.43 6.00 -0.65
C HIS A 23 -4.90 6.58 -1.96
N ILE A 24 -5.67 6.47 -3.04
CA ILE A 24 -5.34 7.04 -4.36
C ILE A 24 -5.07 8.53 -4.19
N ILE A 25 -6.03 9.25 -3.61
CA ILE A 25 -5.89 10.62 -3.11
C ILE A 25 -5.52 10.52 -1.61
N PRO A 26 -4.32 10.96 -1.19
CA PRO A 26 -3.92 10.90 0.21
C PRO A 26 -4.84 11.69 1.13
N ILE A 27 -4.99 11.23 2.37
CA ILE A 27 -5.77 11.94 3.42
C ILE A 27 -5.27 13.38 3.61
N ALA A 28 -3.95 13.59 3.58
CA ALA A 28 -3.34 14.93 3.68
C ALA A 28 -3.71 15.89 2.52
N LYS A 29 -4.30 15.36 1.43
CA LYS A 29 -4.80 16.12 0.28
C LYS A 29 -6.33 16.10 0.19
N GLY A 30 -7.03 15.61 1.22
CA GLY A 30 -8.49 15.59 1.30
C GLY A 30 -9.15 14.32 0.75
N GLY A 31 -8.41 13.23 0.52
CA GLY A 31 -9.01 11.94 0.17
C GLY A 31 -9.64 11.23 1.38
N GLY A 32 -10.80 10.59 1.18
CA GLY A 32 -11.53 9.85 2.21
C GLY A 32 -11.33 8.33 2.13
N ASP A 33 -12.02 7.60 3.00
CA ASP A 33 -11.99 6.12 3.09
C ASP A 33 -13.03 5.44 2.16
N GLU A 34 -13.53 6.15 1.15
CA GLU A 34 -14.46 5.57 0.19
C GLU A 34 -13.77 4.47 -0.63
N ARG A 35 -14.51 3.39 -0.95
CA ARG A 35 -13.99 2.27 -1.75
C ARG A 35 -13.41 2.71 -3.10
N SER A 36 -13.89 3.82 -3.67
CA SER A 36 -13.37 4.40 -4.92
C SER A 36 -12.02 5.10 -4.76
N ASN A 37 -11.64 5.49 -3.53
CA ASN A 37 -10.36 6.11 -3.22
C ASN A 37 -9.34 5.12 -2.64
N LEU A 38 -9.71 3.85 -2.44
CA LEU A 38 -8.84 2.82 -1.87
C LEU A 38 -8.36 1.83 -2.94
N GLN A 39 -7.07 1.56 -2.97
CA GLN A 39 -6.45 0.54 -3.81
C GLN A 39 -5.59 -0.42 -2.98
N LEU A 40 -5.39 -1.65 -3.50
CA LEU A 40 -4.48 -2.61 -2.89
C LEU A 40 -3.04 -2.28 -3.27
N ALA A 41 -2.19 -2.06 -2.28
CA ALA A 41 -0.77 -1.81 -2.48
C ALA A 41 0.07 -2.55 -1.44
N HIS A 42 1.31 -2.90 -1.78
CA HIS A 42 2.26 -3.40 -0.81
C HIS A 42 2.61 -2.32 0.22
N ALA A 43 2.95 -2.71 1.45
CA ALA A 43 3.39 -1.75 2.48
C ALA A 43 4.60 -0.91 2.05
N SER A 44 5.56 -1.49 1.30
CA SER A 44 6.69 -0.74 0.76
C SER A 44 6.29 0.23 -0.34
N CYS A 45 5.38 -0.16 -1.23
CA CYS A 45 4.89 0.69 -2.32
C CYS A 45 4.07 1.87 -1.78
N ASN A 46 3.16 1.60 -0.84
CA ASN A 46 2.35 2.61 -0.15
C ASN A 46 3.26 3.61 0.59
N ARG A 47 4.23 3.11 1.37
CA ARG A 47 5.22 3.98 2.05
C ARG A 47 6.03 4.81 1.05
N LEU A 48 6.43 4.23 -0.08
CA LEU A 48 7.20 4.93 -1.09
C LEU A 48 6.35 6.02 -1.77
N LYS A 49 5.07 5.76 -2.06
CA LYS A 49 4.12 6.72 -2.64
C LYS A 49 3.96 7.95 -1.76
N GLY A 50 3.73 7.77 -0.46
CA GLY A 50 3.53 8.86 0.49
C GLY A 50 2.32 9.72 0.12
N ASP A 51 2.50 11.04 0.09
CA ASP A 51 1.46 12.01 -0.23
C ASP A 51 1.40 12.41 -1.73
N ARG A 52 2.08 11.65 -2.60
CA ARG A 52 2.07 11.90 -4.03
C ARG A 52 0.72 11.51 -4.64
N LEU A 53 0.21 12.40 -5.49
CA LEU A 53 -0.94 12.14 -6.33
C LEU A 53 -0.54 11.23 -7.51
N PRO A 54 -1.47 10.39 -8.01
CA PRO A 54 -1.25 9.62 -9.21
C PRO A 54 -0.98 10.55 -10.38
N ASP A 55 -0.04 10.17 -11.24
CA ASP A 55 0.28 10.94 -12.43
C ASP A 55 -0.90 10.89 -13.41
N ARG A 56 -1.10 11.94 -14.21
CA ARG A 56 -2.32 12.11 -15.05
C ARG A 56 -2.53 10.97 -16.07
N HIS A 57 -1.48 10.19 -16.34
CA HIS A 57 -1.49 9.01 -17.22
C HIS A 57 -1.89 7.70 -16.52
N SER A 58 -1.96 7.67 -15.20
CA SER A 58 -2.22 6.46 -14.40
C SER A 58 -3.70 6.23 -14.05
N ILE A 59 -4.58 7.13 -14.50
CA ILE A 59 -6.03 7.11 -14.21
C ILE A 59 -6.89 6.53 -15.34
N ALA A 60 -6.28 6.02 -16.42
CA ALA A 60 -7.01 5.48 -17.56
C ALA A 60 -6.71 3.98 -17.74
N THR A 61 -7.49 3.12 -17.08
CA THR A 61 -7.85 1.76 -17.52
C THR A 61 -9.06 1.31 -16.72
#